data_AF-A0A1A0JQ07-F1
#
_entry.id   AF-A0A1A0JQ07-F1
#
_cell.length_a   1.000
_cell.length_b   1.000
_cell.length_c   1.000
_cell.angle_alpha   90.00
_cell.angle_beta   90.00
_cell.angle_gamma   90.00
#
_symmetry.space_group_name_H-M   'P 1'
#
loop_
_entity.id
_entity.type
_entity.pdbx_description
1 polymer ?
#
loop_
_entity_poly.entity_id
_entity_poly.type
_entity_poly.pdbx_seq_one_letter_code
_entity_poly.pdbx_strand_id
1 'polypeptide(L)'
;MAATDGAPRIDQEGAKFVILGHWLLIETLDIPPTWSVLAVDTAPRRWKSLARTVPTRLMPILTAAAASGERVERQLPKSRHAWSGHHACAIALTGPDGRVHAVQLWVGPGEPPAPPPVATHLLDARTRRTEVRSAGLGPAFDRKRSVWIGAESFEHVERFDDALDLAAIVARATPGSRWCGEICVRTPDGLRTLMMATRNSAARYIPGLRLTSVSTVAASNDLGCGATLSVTSARMPRHR
;
A
#
# COMPACT_ATOMS: atom_id res chain seq x y z
N MET A 1 -17.48 28.74 28.11
CA MET A 1 -16.41 27.77 27.78
C MET A 1 -17.00 26.83 26.73
N ALA A 2 -16.79 27.15 25.44
CA ALA A 2 -17.25 26.32 24.33
C ALA A 2 -16.04 26.08 23.43
N ALA A 3 -15.65 24.80 23.29
CA ALA A 3 -14.56 24.36 22.46
C ALA A 3 -14.99 24.42 20.99
N THR A 4 -14.33 25.24 20.20
CA THR A 4 -14.41 25.23 18.74
C THR A 4 -13.65 24.03 18.21
N ASP A 5 -14.41 23.07 17.68
CA ASP A 5 -13.93 21.92 16.92
C ASP A 5 -13.39 22.41 15.56
N GLY A 6 -12.08 22.34 15.40
CA GLY A 6 -11.35 22.85 14.24
C GLY A 6 -11.29 21.81 13.12
N ALA A 7 -12.35 21.72 12.33
CA ALA A 7 -12.30 20.96 11.09
C ALA A 7 -11.19 21.51 10.15
N PRO A 8 -10.41 20.66 9.48
CA PRO A 8 -9.36 21.11 8.58
C PRO A 8 -9.96 21.86 7.39
N ARG A 9 -9.53 23.13 7.25
CA ARG A 9 -9.91 24.02 6.16
C ARG A 9 -9.28 23.51 4.86
N ILE A 10 -10.08 22.91 3.99
CA ILE A 10 -9.66 22.48 2.65
C ILE A 10 -9.91 23.67 1.72
N ASP A 11 -8.93 24.55 1.60
CA ASP A 11 -8.98 25.66 0.66
C ASP A 11 -8.84 25.10 -0.78
N GLN A 12 -9.93 25.24 -1.55
CA GLN A 12 -9.99 24.86 -2.96
C GLN A 12 -9.42 25.99 -3.84
N GLU A 13 -8.16 25.88 -4.26
CA GLU A 13 -7.68 26.60 -5.44
C GLU A 13 -6.37 26.00 -5.98
N GLY A 14 -6.40 25.48 -7.22
CA GLY A 14 -5.34 25.38 -8.24
C GLY A 14 -3.91 24.92 -7.96
N ALA A 15 -3.44 24.82 -6.71
CA ALA A 15 -2.08 24.44 -6.36
C ALA A 15 -2.00 22.92 -6.12
N LYS A 16 -0.96 22.26 -6.63
CA LYS A 16 -0.64 20.89 -6.24
C LYS A 16 -0.31 20.88 -4.74
N PHE A 17 -1.23 20.44 -3.90
CA PHE A 17 -1.05 20.37 -2.45
C PHE A 17 -0.28 19.10 -2.08
N VAL A 18 0.88 19.25 -1.43
CA VAL A 18 1.41 18.20 -0.55
C VAL A 18 0.60 18.24 0.72
N ILE A 19 0.20 17.09 1.22
CA ILE A 19 -0.38 16.97 2.56
C ILE A 19 0.78 17.01 3.56
N LEU A 20 1.10 18.21 4.05
CA LEU A 20 2.23 18.44 4.95
C LEU A 20 2.02 17.78 6.30
N GLY A 21 3.09 17.28 6.91
CA GLY A 21 3.07 16.64 8.22
C GLY A 21 2.55 15.20 8.21
N HIS A 22 2.08 14.69 7.07
CA HIS A 22 1.53 13.34 6.92
C HIS A 22 2.40 12.47 6.01
N TRP A 23 2.41 11.17 6.28
CA TRP A 23 3.07 10.19 5.42
C TRP A 23 2.20 9.87 4.20
N LEU A 24 2.78 9.89 3.01
CA LEU A 24 2.14 9.41 1.79
C LEU A 24 2.74 8.05 1.43
N LEU A 25 1.91 7.02 1.27
CA LEU A 25 2.36 5.79 0.62
C LEU A 25 2.15 5.93 -0.89
N ILE A 26 3.22 5.75 -1.67
CA ILE A 26 3.23 5.89 -3.12
C ILE A 26 3.69 4.59 -3.74
N GLU A 27 2.89 4.01 -4.62
CA GLU A 27 3.28 2.83 -5.42
C GLU A 27 4.21 3.22 -6.57
N THR A 28 5.26 2.42 -6.78
CA THR A 28 6.37 2.73 -7.71
C THR A 28 6.73 1.59 -8.68
N LEU A 29 5.84 0.62 -8.93
CA LEU A 29 6.18 -0.61 -9.68
C LEU A 29 6.32 -0.41 -11.20
N ASP A 30 5.84 0.71 -11.69
CA ASP A 30 5.92 1.12 -13.09
C ASP A 30 6.72 2.43 -13.21
N ILE A 31 6.56 3.16 -14.30
CA ILE A 31 7.28 4.42 -14.54
C ILE A 31 6.73 5.60 -13.71
N PRO A 32 7.59 6.59 -13.35
CA PRO A 32 7.19 7.72 -12.49
C PRO A 32 5.90 8.46 -12.89
N PRO A 33 5.59 8.67 -14.19
CA PRO A 33 4.34 9.30 -14.59
C PRO A 33 3.07 8.52 -14.21
N THR A 34 3.16 7.20 -13.97
CA THR A 34 2.01 6.33 -13.65
C THR A 34 1.92 5.95 -12.18
N TRP A 35 2.87 6.40 -11.36
CA TRP A 35 2.87 6.21 -9.91
C TRP A 35 1.62 6.82 -9.27
N SER A 36 1.18 6.22 -8.17
CA SER A 36 -0.08 6.56 -7.52
C SER A 36 0.06 6.58 -6.01
N VAL A 37 -0.63 7.51 -5.36
CA VAL A 37 -0.76 7.56 -3.90
C VAL A 37 -1.79 6.52 -3.48
N LEU A 38 -1.36 5.58 -2.64
CA LEU A 38 -2.19 4.51 -2.08
C LEU A 38 -2.84 4.92 -0.76
N ALA A 39 -2.12 5.65 0.10
CA ALA A 39 -2.61 6.08 1.40
C ALA A 39 -2.00 7.43 1.85
N VAL A 40 -2.70 8.07 2.78
CA VAL A 40 -2.20 9.17 3.61
C VAL A 40 -2.27 8.69 5.05
N ASP A 41 -1.13 8.57 5.70
CA ASP A 41 -0.94 7.80 6.91
C ASP A 41 -1.54 6.40 6.75
N THR A 42 -2.63 6.09 7.45
CA THR A 42 -3.38 4.84 7.36
C THR A 42 -4.65 4.96 6.51
N ALA A 43 -5.01 6.16 6.05
CA ALA A 43 -6.25 6.41 5.31
C ALA A 43 -6.08 6.09 3.81
N PRO A 44 -6.92 5.21 3.22
CA PRO A 44 -6.81 4.80 1.83
C PRO A 44 -7.13 5.94 0.85
N ARG A 45 -6.39 6.01 -0.26
CA ARG A 45 -6.59 6.95 -1.38
C ARG A 45 -6.84 6.29 -2.73
N ARG A 46 -6.92 4.94 -2.76
CA ARG A 46 -7.35 4.13 -3.92
C ARG A 46 -6.77 4.60 -5.26
N TRP A 47 -5.44 4.59 -5.39
CA TRP A 47 -4.72 4.93 -6.64
C TRP A 47 -4.84 6.40 -7.08
N LYS A 48 -4.87 7.34 -6.14
CA LYS A 48 -4.90 8.77 -6.47
C LYS A 48 -3.67 9.16 -7.28
N SER A 49 -3.85 9.92 -8.36
CA SER A 49 -2.75 10.39 -9.21
C SER A 49 -1.67 11.11 -8.40
N LEU A 50 -0.42 10.64 -8.52
CA LEU A 50 0.73 11.28 -7.89
C LEU A 50 0.92 12.71 -8.39
N ALA A 51 0.82 12.93 -9.71
CA ALA A 51 0.99 14.24 -10.33
C ALA A 51 -0.01 15.30 -9.83
N ARG A 52 -1.16 14.88 -9.31
CA ARG A 52 -2.20 15.74 -8.70
C ARG A 52 -2.03 15.91 -7.18
N THR A 53 -1.21 15.09 -6.54
CA THR A 53 -1.07 15.04 -5.07
C THR A 53 0.32 15.45 -4.59
N VAL A 54 1.32 15.37 -5.46
CA VAL A 54 2.71 15.68 -5.13
C VAL A 54 3.24 16.70 -6.15
N PRO A 55 3.75 17.85 -5.70
CA PRO A 55 4.42 18.82 -6.56
C PRO A 55 5.59 18.18 -7.28
N THR A 56 5.77 18.57 -8.55
CA THR A 56 6.88 18.10 -9.39
C THR A 56 8.25 18.31 -8.75
N ARG A 57 8.42 19.31 -7.89
CA ARG A 57 9.65 19.59 -7.14
C ARG A 57 10.07 18.48 -6.18
N LEU A 58 9.13 17.65 -5.71
CA LEU A 58 9.42 16.51 -4.83
C LEU A 58 9.71 15.22 -5.60
N MET A 59 9.42 15.19 -6.90
CA MET A 59 9.68 14.01 -7.74
C MET A 59 11.13 13.54 -7.70
N PRO A 60 12.16 14.42 -7.76
CA PRO A 60 13.56 13.99 -7.68
C PRO A 60 13.90 13.21 -6.40
N ILE A 61 13.24 13.51 -5.28
CA ILE A 61 13.44 12.82 -4.00
C ILE A 61 12.83 11.42 -4.06
N LEU A 62 11.58 11.34 -4.53
CA LEU A 62 10.88 10.07 -4.74
C LEU A 62 11.62 9.16 -5.72
N THR A 63 12.06 9.69 -6.86
CA THR A 63 12.79 8.93 -7.87
C THR A 63 14.16 8.50 -7.38
N ALA A 64 14.83 9.31 -6.57
CA ALA A 64 16.09 8.93 -5.97
C ALA A 64 15.90 7.74 -5.01
N ALA A 65 14.92 7.80 -4.10
CA ALA A 65 14.63 6.69 -3.18
C ALA A 65 14.21 5.42 -3.93
N ALA A 66 13.34 5.54 -4.94
CA ALA A 66 12.91 4.40 -5.75
C ALA A 66 14.06 3.77 -6.56
N ALA A 67 15.03 4.57 -7.01
CA ALA A 67 16.17 4.09 -7.78
C ALA A 67 17.28 3.50 -6.89
N SER A 68 17.54 4.10 -5.72
CA SER A 68 18.58 3.61 -4.81
C SER A 68 18.13 2.45 -3.94
N GLY A 69 16.82 2.33 -3.67
CA GLY A 69 16.32 1.42 -2.64
C GLY A 69 16.61 1.90 -1.21
N GLU A 70 17.08 3.14 -1.06
CA GLU A 70 17.54 3.70 0.20
C GLU A 70 16.66 4.87 0.67
N ARG A 71 16.79 5.23 1.96
CA ARG A 71 16.19 6.45 2.50
C ARG A 71 16.86 7.68 1.88
N VAL A 72 16.06 8.64 1.43
CA VAL A 72 16.53 9.91 0.86
C VAL A 72 15.90 11.06 1.63
N GLU A 73 16.76 11.95 2.13
CA GLU A 73 16.37 13.13 2.88
C GLU A 73 16.88 14.39 2.20
N ARG A 74 16.04 15.44 2.15
CA ARG A 74 16.44 16.74 1.63
C ARG A 74 15.74 17.88 2.34
N GLN A 75 16.51 18.91 2.67
CA GLN A 75 15.97 20.22 3.01
C GLN A 75 15.44 20.89 1.74
N LEU A 76 14.16 21.28 1.74
CA LEU A 76 13.55 21.95 0.60
C LEU A 76 13.94 23.43 0.57
N PRO A 77 14.20 24.00 -0.62
CA PRO A 77 14.57 25.40 -0.75
C PRO A 77 13.41 26.32 -0.35
N LYS A 78 13.75 27.54 0.08
CA LYS A 78 12.76 28.58 0.33
C LYS A 78 12.04 28.96 -0.97
N SER A 79 10.72 29.09 -0.92
CA SER A 79 9.83 29.48 -2.01
C SER A 79 8.49 30.01 -1.47
N ARG A 80 7.57 30.39 -2.35
CA ARG A 80 6.20 30.79 -1.95
C ARG A 80 5.26 29.61 -1.66
N HIS A 81 5.70 28.38 -1.87
CA HIS A 81 4.85 27.20 -1.72
C HIS A 81 4.77 26.77 -0.26
N ALA A 82 3.66 26.13 0.14
CA ALA A 82 3.48 25.65 1.51
C ALA A 82 4.58 24.68 2.00
N TRP A 83 5.18 23.88 1.10
CA TRP A 83 6.29 22.98 1.43
C TRP A 83 7.66 23.69 1.56
N SER A 84 7.73 24.99 1.33
CA SER A 84 8.95 25.78 1.36
C SER A 84 9.68 25.66 2.70
N GLY A 85 10.99 25.40 2.65
CA GLY A 85 11.81 25.33 3.86
C GLY A 85 11.48 24.16 4.78
N HIS A 86 10.65 23.21 4.36
CA HIS A 86 10.42 21.97 5.09
C HIS A 86 11.46 20.91 4.75
N HIS A 87 11.57 19.93 5.63
CA HIS A 87 12.34 18.72 5.41
C HIS A 87 11.46 17.71 4.67
N ALA A 88 12.02 17.07 3.64
CA ALA A 88 11.38 15.98 2.91
C ALA A 88 12.16 14.68 3.14
N CYS A 89 11.46 13.63 3.55
CA CYS A 89 12.00 12.30 3.78
C CYS A 89 11.25 11.28 2.91
N ALA A 90 11.98 10.51 2.11
CA ALA A 90 11.45 9.42 1.30
C ALA A 90 12.11 8.09 1.74
N ILE A 91 11.30 7.10 2.08
CA ILE A 91 11.75 5.76 2.51
C ILE A 91 11.32 4.76 1.43
N ALA A 92 12.29 4.08 0.83
CA ALA A 92 12.05 3.03 -0.14
C ALA A 92 11.54 1.75 0.54
N LEU A 93 10.51 1.13 -0.05
CA LEU A 93 9.94 -0.14 0.40
C LEU A 93 10.23 -1.21 -0.65
N THR A 94 11.28 -1.99 -0.38
CA THR A 94 11.73 -3.06 -1.27
C THR A 94 10.86 -4.31 -1.16
N GLY A 95 10.50 -4.87 -2.29
CA GLY A 95 9.73 -6.10 -2.42
C GLY A 95 10.54 -7.39 -2.28
N PRO A 96 9.84 -8.55 -2.25
CA PRO A 96 10.49 -9.86 -2.32
C PRO A 96 11.43 -10.04 -3.52
N ASP A 97 11.10 -9.45 -4.67
CA ASP A 97 11.90 -9.47 -5.91
C ASP A 97 13.09 -8.50 -5.92
N GLY A 98 13.37 -7.82 -4.81
CA GLY A 98 14.46 -6.85 -4.70
C GLY A 98 14.20 -5.51 -5.37
N ARG A 99 13.03 -5.32 -6.01
CA ARG A 99 12.63 -4.04 -6.61
C ARG A 99 11.94 -3.16 -5.56
N VAL A 100 12.05 -1.84 -5.69
CA VAL A 100 11.25 -0.92 -4.85
C VAL A 100 9.79 -0.95 -5.31
N HIS A 101 8.91 -1.46 -4.44
CA HIS A 101 7.48 -1.58 -4.71
C HIS A 101 6.74 -0.28 -4.42
N ALA A 102 7.18 0.42 -3.38
CA ALA A 102 6.58 1.67 -2.95
C ALA A 102 7.60 2.57 -2.28
N VAL A 103 7.23 3.83 -2.08
CA VAL A 103 7.96 4.82 -1.31
C VAL A 103 7.01 5.46 -0.31
N GLN A 104 7.43 5.59 0.95
CA GLN A 104 6.77 6.45 1.92
C GLN A 104 7.40 7.84 1.88
N LEU A 105 6.61 8.89 1.65
CA LEU A 105 7.07 10.27 1.60
C LEU A 105 6.45 11.09 2.73
N TRP A 106 7.29 11.79 3.49
CA TRP A 106 6.86 12.80 4.44
C TRP A 106 7.49 14.14 4.10
N VAL A 107 6.74 15.22 4.31
CA VAL A 107 7.23 16.58 4.19
C VAL A 107 6.69 17.41 5.33
N GLY A 108 7.57 18.01 6.14
CA GLY A 108 7.15 18.83 7.26
C GLY A 108 8.31 19.53 7.96
N PRO A 109 8.03 20.24 9.06
CA PRO A 109 9.06 20.85 9.88
C PRO A 109 9.80 19.79 10.70
N GLY A 110 11.13 19.85 10.72
CA GLY A 110 11.96 19.01 11.60
C GLY A 110 12.08 17.54 11.18
N GLU A 111 12.12 16.67 12.18
CA GLU A 111 12.27 15.23 11.99
C GLU A 111 10.91 14.57 11.69
N PRO A 112 10.82 13.66 10.70
CA PRO A 112 9.58 12.94 10.43
C PRO A 112 9.18 12.05 11.63
N PRO A 113 7.87 11.96 11.95
CA PRO A 113 7.39 10.95 12.89
C PRO A 113 7.61 9.54 12.32
N ALA A 114 7.50 8.50 13.15
CA ALA A 114 7.59 7.12 12.70
C ALA A 114 6.58 6.85 11.55
N PRO A 115 7.00 6.24 10.43
CA PRO A 115 6.11 5.95 9.31
C PRO A 115 5.07 4.88 9.69
N PRO A 116 3.87 4.92 9.07
CA PRO A 116 2.91 3.84 9.20
C PRO A 116 3.52 2.49 8.77
N PRO A 117 3.16 1.38 9.43
CA PRO A 117 3.62 0.05 9.06
C PRO A 117 3.13 -0.38 7.67
N VAL A 118 4.05 -0.85 6.82
CA VAL A 118 3.77 -1.32 5.44
C VAL A 118 4.55 -2.60 5.15
N ALA A 119 3.88 -3.60 4.60
CA ALA A 119 4.51 -4.77 3.99
C ALA A 119 4.40 -4.73 2.47
N THR A 120 5.50 -5.09 1.81
CA THR A 120 5.53 -5.36 0.38
C THR A 120 5.32 -6.84 0.13
N HIS A 121 4.68 -7.18 -0.98
CA HIS A 121 4.50 -8.56 -1.36
C HIS A 121 4.39 -8.77 -2.88
N LEU A 122 4.58 -10.02 -3.27
CA LEU A 122 4.64 -10.46 -4.64
C LEU A 122 3.77 -11.69 -4.80
N LEU A 123 2.81 -11.64 -5.70
CA LEU A 123 1.97 -12.76 -6.09
C LEU A 123 2.35 -13.22 -7.49
N ASP A 124 2.80 -14.46 -7.61
CA ASP A 124 2.90 -15.13 -8.91
C ASP A 124 1.53 -15.70 -9.29
N ALA A 125 0.90 -15.10 -10.30
CA ALA A 125 -0.44 -15.49 -10.74
C ALA A 125 -0.49 -16.91 -11.33
N ARG A 126 0.64 -17.45 -11.81
CA ARG A 126 0.72 -18.81 -12.37
C ARG A 126 0.79 -19.85 -11.26
N THR A 127 1.72 -19.67 -10.33
CA THR A 127 1.94 -20.64 -9.24
C THR A 127 1.04 -20.41 -8.03
N ARG A 128 0.32 -19.27 -8.01
CA ARG A 128 -0.44 -18.79 -6.85
C ARG A 128 0.41 -18.67 -5.58
N ARG A 129 1.72 -18.48 -5.77
CA ARG A 129 2.68 -18.26 -4.71
C ARG A 129 2.68 -16.79 -4.33
N THR A 130 2.47 -16.52 -3.05
CA THR A 130 2.54 -15.17 -2.47
C THR A 130 3.77 -15.08 -1.58
N GLU A 131 4.65 -14.13 -1.86
CA GLU A 131 5.80 -13.81 -1.00
C GLU A 131 5.56 -12.48 -0.32
N VAL A 132 5.70 -12.40 1.01
CA VAL A 132 5.38 -11.22 1.82
C VAL A 132 6.59 -10.87 2.68
N ARG A 133 6.97 -9.60 2.70
CA ARG A 133 7.90 -9.03 3.69
C ARG A 133 7.12 -8.44 4.85
N SER A 134 6.65 -9.29 5.75
CA SER A 134 5.75 -8.92 6.87
C SER A 134 6.44 -8.13 7.99
N ALA A 135 7.78 -8.10 8.03
CA ALA A 135 8.53 -7.38 9.06
C ALA A 135 8.10 -5.91 9.19
N GLY A 136 7.70 -5.26 8.09
CA GLY A 136 7.20 -3.89 8.10
C GLY A 136 5.81 -3.70 8.73
N LEU A 137 5.06 -4.77 9.03
CA LEU A 137 3.78 -4.71 9.76
C LEU A 137 3.93 -4.92 11.27
N GLY A 138 5.12 -5.31 11.73
CA GLY A 138 5.38 -5.60 13.14
C GLY A 138 5.15 -7.07 13.54
N PRO A 139 5.51 -7.44 14.78
CA PRO A 139 5.60 -8.83 15.23
C PRO A 139 4.25 -9.57 15.24
N ALA A 140 3.13 -8.85 15.38
CA ALA A 140 1.79 -9.43 15.31
C ALA A 140 1.50 -10.14 13.97
N PHE A 141 2.18 -9.73 12.90
CA PHE A 141 2.04 -10.30 11.56
C PHE A 141 3.19 -11.24 11.19
N ASP A 142 4.15 -11.45 12.09
CA ASP A 142 5.23 -12.40 11.87
C ASP A 142 4.74 -13.83 12.11
N ARG A 143 4.55 -14.55 11.02
CA ARG A 143 4.18 -15.97 11.02
C ARG A 143 5.40 -16.90 10.91
N LYS A 144 6.62 -16.36 11.07
CA LYS A 144 7.91 -17.04 10.85
C LYS A 144 8.02 -17.66 9.46
N ARG A 145 7.27 -17.12 8.50
CA ARG A 145 7.17 -17.57 7.12
C ARG A 145 6.84 -16.38 6.22
N SER A 146 7.54 -16.29 5.10
CA SER A 146 7.37 -15.20 4.11
C SER A 146 6.70 -15.68 2.82
N VAL A 147 6.39 -16.96 2.67
CA VAL A 147 5.92 -17.55 1.41
C VAL A 147 4.67 -18.38 1.65
N TRP A 148 3.61 -18.15 0.89
CA TRP A 148 2.31 -18.81 0.99
C TRP A 148 1.87 -19.31 -0.37
N ILE A 149 1.08 -20.39 -0.43
CA ILE A 149 0.63 -20.97 -1.71
C ILE A 149 -0.89 -21.15 -1.72
N GLY A 150 -1.53 -20.66 -2.78
CA GLY A 150 -2.95 -20.93 -3.04
C GLY A 150 -3.84 -20.45 -1.90
N ALA A 151 -4.62 -21.37 -1.34
CA ALA A 151 -5.57 -21.07 -0.26
C ALA A 151 -4.90 -20.79 1.09
N GLU A 152 -3.63 -21.21 1.30
CA GLU A 152 -2.90 -20.95 2.54
C GLU A 152 -2.82 -19.45 2.85
N SER A 153 -2.71 -18.60 1.81
CA SER A 153 -2.67 -17.15 1.96
C SER A 153 -3.93 -16.55 2.60
N PHE A 154 -5.03 -17.31 2.65
CA PHE A 154 -6.33 -16.88 3.17
C PHE A 154 -6.74 -17.55 4.47
N GLU A 155 -5.93 -18.48 5.01
CA GLU A 155 -6.28 -19.25 6.21
C GLU A 155 -6.59 -18.34 7.42
N HIS A 156 -5.94 -17.19 7.50
CA HIS A 156 -6.11 -16.24 8.61
C HIS A 156 -6.99 -15.05 8.24
N VAL A 157 -7.67 -15.09 7.11
CA VAL A 157 -8.49 -14.00 6.61
C VAL A 157 -9.94 -14.22 7.04
N GLU A 158 -10.47 -13.30 7.83
CA GLU A 158 -11.85 -13.34 8.34
C GLU A 158 -12.81 -12.58 7.43
N ARG A 159 -12.32 -11.49 6.83
CA ARG A 159 -13.08 -10.65 5.88
C ARG A 159 -12.15 -10.24 4.75
N PHE A 160 -12.65 -10.31 3.53
CA PHE A 160 -11.91 -9.85 2.36
C PHE A 160 -12.85 -9.14 1.40
N ASP A 161 -12.82 -7.81 1.45
CA ASP A 161 -13.66 -7.00 0.58
C ASP A 161 -13.16 -7.10 -0.85
N ASP A 162 -14.08 -7.15 -1.80
CA ASP A 162 -13.77 -7.18 -3.24
C ASP A 162 -12.81 -8.32 -3.66
N ALA A 163 -12.81 -9.44 -2.92
CA ALA A 163 -11.93 -10.58 -3.18
C ALA A 163 -12.11 -11.19 -4.58
N LEU A 164 -13.35 -11.19 -5.11
CA LEU A 164 -13.64 -11.66 -6.46
C LEU A 164 -13.02 -10.75 -7.53
N ASP A 165 -12.96 -9.44 -7.28
CA ASP A 165 -12.31 -8.49 -8.19
C ASP A 165 -10.80 -8.69 -8.20
N LEU A 166 -10.18 -8.95 -7.03
CA LEU A 166 -8.78 -9.34 -6.97
C LEU A 166 -8.55 -10.63 -7.75
N ALA A 167 -9.38 -11.66 -7.54
CA ALA A 167 -9.24 -12.93 -8.24
C ALA A 167 -9.34 -12.76 -9.76
N ALA A 168 -10.25 -11.91 -10.24
CA ALA A 168 -10.39 -11.56 -11.65
C ALA A 168 -9.14 -10.84 -12.19
N ILE A 169 -8.60 -9.88 -11.44
CA ILE A 169 -7.39 -9.12 -11.81
C ILE A 169 -6.16 -10.03 -11.89
N VAL A 170 -6.01 -10.94 -10.94
CA VAL A 170 -4.91 -11.92 -10.93
C VAL A 170 -5.08 -12.93 -12.07
N ALA A 171 -6.30 -13.42 -12.33
CA ALA A 171 -6.56 -14.39 -13.39
C ALA A 171 -6.29 -13.81 -14.78
N ARG A 172 -6.75 -12.58 -15.04
CA ARG A 172 -6.52 -11.89 -16.32
C ARG A 172 -5.06 -11.50 -16.50
N ALA A 173 -4.39 -11.12 -15.41
CA ALA A 173 -3.01 -10.64 -15.39
C ALA A 173 -2.74 -9.52 -16.41
N THR A 174 -3.75 -8.68 -16.69
CA THR A 174 -3.62 -7.59 -17.65
C THR A 174 -2.59 -6.59 -17.14
N PRO A 175 -1.52 -6.29 -17.90
CA PRO A 175 -0.51 -5.32 -17.47
C PRO A 175 -1.15 -3.97 -17.09
N GLY A 176 -0.73 -3.41 -15.97
CA GLY A 176 -1.22 -2.14 -15.46
C GLY A 176 -2.58 -2.20 -14.76
N SER A 177 -3.29 -3.34 -14.75
CA SER A 177 -4.52 -3.46 -13.97
C SER A 177 -4.22 -3.38 -12.48
N ARG A 178 -5.14 -2.76 -11.74
CA ARG A 178 -4.97 -2.35 -10.34
C ARG A 178 -6.15 -2.80 -9.50
N TRP A 179 -5.88 -3.18 -8.27
CA TRP A 179 -6.89 -3.51 -7.27
C TRP A 179 -6.52 -2.84 -5.95
N CYS A 180 -7.50 -2.43 -5.15
CA CYS A 180 -7.28 -1.95 -3.80
C CYS A 180 -8.51 -2.26 -2.95
N GLY A 181 -8.31 -2.93 -1.83
CA GLY A 181 -9.39 -3.30 -0.93
C GLY A 181 -8.89 -3.53 0.49
N GLU A 182 -9.83 -3.86 1.36
CA GLU A 182 -9.57 -4.12 2.77
C GLU A 182 -9.61 -5.61 3.08
N ILE A 183 -8.75 -6.03 3.98
CA ILE A 183 -8.68 -7.40 4.47
C ILE A 183 -8.59 -7.38 6.00
N CYS A 184 -9.44 -8.15 6.66
CA CYS A 184 -9.34 -8.39 8.10
C CYS A 184 -8.66 -9.72 8.32
N VAL A 185 -7.54 -9.69 9.03
CA VAL A 185 -6.74 -10.85 9.35
C VAL A 185 -6.73 -11.09 10.85
N ARG A 186 -6.78 -12.37 11.23
CA ARG A 186 -6.55 -12.79 12.60
C ARG A 186 -5.04 -12.80 12.86
N THR A 187 -4.62 -12.13 13.92
CA THR A 187 -3.25 -12.19 14.48
C THR A 187 -3.29 -12.83 15.87
N PRO A 188 -2.15 -13.20 16.47
CA PRO A 188 -2.10 -13.60 17.87
C PRO A 188 -2.68 -12.54 18.82
N ASP A 189 -2.60 -11.27 18.45
CA ASP A 189 -3.08 -10.11 19.22
C ASP A 189 -4.53 -9.71 18.86
N GLY A 190 -5.27 -10.57 18.15
CA GLY A 190 -6.66 -10.36 17.75
C GLY A 190 -6.83 -9.98 16.29
N LEU A 191 -8.01 -9.43 15.94
CA LEU A 191 -8.29 -9.04 14.56
C LEU A 191 -7.58 -7.74 14.20
N ARG A 192 -7.08 -7.66 12.97
CA ARG A 192 -6.46 -6.46 12.40
C ARG A 192 -6.97 -6.23 10.98
N THR A 193 -7.20 -4.97 10.63
CA THR A 193 -7.61 -4.57 9.29
C THR A 193 -6.42 -3.99 8.53
N LEU A 194 -6.24 -4.45 7.29
CA LEU A 194 -5.19 -4.00 6.40
C LEU A 194 -5.83 -3.45 5.12
N MET A 195 -5.24 -2.39 4.57
CA MET A 195 -5.46 -2.01 3.17
C MET A 195 -4.44 -2.76 2.32
N MET A 196 -4.90 -3.48 1.31
CA MET A 196 -4.07 -4.18 0.35
C MET A 196 -4.25 -3.54 -1.04
N ALA A 197 -3.15 -3.28 -1.75
CA ALA A 197 -3.19 -2.64 -3.07
C ALA A 197 -2.24 -3.33 -4.06
N THR A 198 -2.82 -3.84 -5.14
CA THR A 198 -2.19 -4.76 -6.10
C THR A 198 -2.09 -4.14 -7.49
N ARG A 199 -0.93 -4.30 -8.15
CA ARG A 199 -0.75 -3.96 -9.56
C ARG A 199 -0.13 -5.11 -10.33
N ASN A 200 -0.68 -5.39 -11.50
CA ASN A 200 -0.02 -6.25 -12.47
C ASN A 200 1.10 -5.46 -13.18
N SER A 201 2.35 -5.88 -12.98
CA SER A 201 3.51 -5.22 -13.56
C SER A 201 3.60 -5.48 -15.07
N ALA A 202 4.00 -4.47 -15.83
CA ALA A 202 4.38 -4.63 -17.24
C ALA A 202 5.83 -5.14 -17.41
N ALA A 203 6.65 -5.09 -16.36
CA ALA A 203 8.05 -5.48 -16.42
C ALA A 203 8.21 -6.99 -16.61
N ARG A 204 8.82 -7.36 -17.75
CA ARG A 204 9.23 -8.69 -18.24
C ARG A 204 8.17 -9.78 -18.09
N TYR A 205 7.39 -9.87 -19.17
CA TYR A 205 7.02 -11.16 -19.76
C TYR A 205 8.28 -12.02 -19.92
N ILE A 206 8.60 -12.84 -18.92
CA ILE A 206 9.24 -14.13 -19.21
C ILE A 206 8.08 -15.03 -19.64
N PRO A 207 8.12 -15.71 -20.80
CA PRO A 207 7.09 -16.69 -21.13
C PRO A 207 6.89 -17.65 -19.95
N GLY A 208 5.77 -17.53 -19.23
CA GLY A 208 5.47 -18.34 -18.06
C GLY A 208 5.65 -17.70 -16.66
N LEU A 209 6.06 -16.43 -16.53
CA LEU A 209 6.10 -15.73 -15.22
C LEU A 209 5.18 -14.51 -15.24
N ARG A 210 4.14 -14.52 -14.38
CA ARG A 210 3.18 -13.43 -14.23
C ARG A 210 3.31 -12.87 -12.82
N LEU A 211 4.08 -11.80 -12.67
CA LEU A 211 4.30 -11.15 -11.38
C LEU A 211 3.27 -10.03 -11.17
N THR A 212 2.41 -10.27 -10.19
CA THR A 212 1.53 -9.28 -9.59
C THR A 212 2.25 -8.76 -8.35
N SER A 213 2.60 -7.48 -8.32
CA SER A 213 3.30 -6.88 -7.19
C SER A 213 2.38 -5.94 -6.41
N VAL A 214 2.54 -5.93 -5.10
CA VAL A 214 1.50 -5.48 -4.18
C VAL A 214 2.13 -4.79 -2.96
N SER A 215 1.48 -3.76 -2.44
CA SER A 215 1.83 -3.14 -1.16
C SER A 215 0.61 -3.17 -0.23
N THR A 216 0.84 -3.56 1.02
CA THR A 216 -0.17 -3.63 2.07
C THR A 216 0.18 -2.64 3.18
N VAL A 217 -0.71 -1.71 3.48
CA VAL A 217 -0.62 -0.83 4.66
C VAL A 217 -1.45 -1.45 5.75
N ALA A 218 -0.89 -1.63 6.96
CA ALA A 218 -1.74 -1.88 8.11
C ALA A 218 -2.49 -0.60 8.46
N ALA A 219 -3.82 -0.66 8.47
CA ALA A 219 -4.58 0.38 9.12
C ALA A 219 -4.34 0.22 10.62
N SER A 220 -3.75 1.24 11.26
CA SER A 220 -3.91 1.38 12.71
C SER A 220 -5.36 1.77 12.94
N ASN A 221 -6.14 0.86 13.54
CA ASN A 221 -7.00 1.14 14.69
C ASN A 221 -7.82 -0.10 15.11
N ASP A 222 -8.02 -0.23 16.43
CA ASP A 222 -8.84 -1.18 17.19
C ASP A 222 -10.34 -1.12 16.88
N LEU A 223 -10.73 -1.10 15.61
CA LEU A 223 -12.15 -1.22 15.25
C LEU A 223 -12.48 -2.71 15.14
N GLY A 224 -13.00 -3.23 16.26
CA GLY A 224 -13.51 -4.59 16.40
C GLY A 224 -14.38 -4.99 15.22
N CYS A 225 -13.86 -5.89 14.39
CA CYS A 225 -14.62 -6.50 13.31
C CYS A 225 -15.37 -7.71 13.86
N GLY A 226 -16.57 -7.49 14.39
CA GLY A 226 -17.53 -8.55 14.61
C GLY A 226 -18.30 -8.83 13.33
N ALA A 227 -18.00 -9.96 12.67
CA ALA A 227 -18.91 -10.60 11.72
C ALA A 227 -18.51 -12.08 11.55
N THR A 228 -19.26 -12.97 12.19
CA THR A 228 -19.13 -14.42 12.04
C THR A 228 -19.84 -14.86 10.76
N LEU A 229 -19.15 -15.53 9.85
CA LEU A 229 -19.77 -16.13 8.66
C LEU A 229 -19.74 -17.65 8.78
N SER A 230 -20.86 -18.22 9.25
CA SER A 230 -21.10 -19.66 9.25
C SER A 230 -21.43 -20.11 7.83
N VAL A 231 -20.62 -20.98 7.23
CA VAL A 231 -20.92 -21.59 5.92
C VAL A 231 -21.44 -23.00 6.14
N THR A 232 -22.75 -23.17 5.87
CA THR A 232 -23.44 -24.45 5.81
C THR A 232 -23.06 -25.20 4.54
N SER A 233 -22.54 -26.42 4.69
CA SER A 233 -22.17 -27.30 3.57
C SER A 233 -23.41 -27.86 2.87
N ALA A 234 -23.64 -27.47 1.62
CA ALA A 234 -24.59 -28.13 0.74
C ALA A 234 -23.84 -29.12 -0.17
N ARG A 235 -23.96 -30.42 0.13
CA ARG A 235 -23.58 -31.50 -0.79
C ARG A 235 -24.54 -31.52 -1.97
N MET A 236 -24.02 -31.51 -3.19
CA MET A 236 -24.78 -31.86 -4.40
C MET A 236 -24.23 -33.14 -5.06
N PRO A 237 -25.07 -33.84 -5.84
CA PRO A 237 -25.02 -35.29 -5.96
C PRO A 237 -24.11 -35.79 -7.08
N ARG A 238 -23.63 -37.02 -6.92
CA ARG A 238 -22.91 -37.75 -7.98
C ARG A 238 -23.93 -38.32 -8.97
N HIS A 239 -23.87 -37.87 -10.22
CA HIS A 239 -24.49 -38.60 -11.31
C HIS A 239 -23.65 -39.83 -11.66
N ARG A 240 -24.32 -40.98 -11.80
CA ARG A 240 -23.81 -42.18 -12.47
C ARG A 240 -24.10 -42.07 -13.96
#